data_AF-A0A7X5N4A7-F1
#
_entry.id   AF-A0A7X5N4A7-F1
#
_cell.length_a   1.000
_cell.length_b   1.000
_cell.length_c   1.000
_cell.angle_alpha   90.00
_cell.angle_beta   90.00
_cell.angle_gamma   90.00
#
_symmetry.space_group_name_H-M   'P 1'
#
loop_
_entity.id
_entity.type
_entity.pdbx_description
1 polymer ?
#
loop_
_entity_poly.entity_id
_entity_poly.type
_entity_poly.pdbx_seq_one_letter_code
_entity_poly.pdbx_strand_id
1 'polypeptide(L)'
;AWNIRQAIIVSDHAAYRYTATLGKKKVDETGLTTLAIAGDDARALAVGVATAEGVEFARELGNLPPNYCTPAYLAETAAGFAGKFPGAEAEILDETQMESLGMGS
;
A
#
# COMPACT_ATOMS: atom_id res chain seq x y z
N ALA A 1 9.53 -20.11 8.81
CA ALA A 1 8.58 -19.05 9.22
C ALA A 1 9.16 -17.62 9.31
N TRP A 2 9.78 -17.17 10.41
CA TRP A 2 10.10 -15.73 10.61
C TRP A 2 11.12 -15.17 9.60
N ASN A 3 12.25 -15.87 9.40
CA ASN A 3 13.32 -15.42 8.50
C ASN A 3 12.81 -15.19 7.06
N ILE A 4 11.96 -16.09 6.56
CA ILE A 4 11.37 -15.98 5.20
C ILE A 4 10.51 -14.71 5.09
N ARG A 5 9.60 -14.49 6.05
CA ARG A 5 8.75 -13.29 6.07
C ARG A 5 9.56 -12.01 6.10
N GLN A 6 10.56 -11.94 6.99
CA GLN A 6 11.38 -10.74 7.13
C GLN A 6 12.24 -10.50 5.91
N ALA A 7 12.85 -11.54 5.32
CA ALA A 7 13.64 -11.40 4.10
C ALA A 7 12.84 -10.73 2.98
N ILE A 8 11.55 -11.06 2.84
CA ILE A 8 10.68 -10.43 1.84
C ILE A 8 10.40 -8.96 2.19
N ILE A 9 9.88 -8.71 3.40
CA ILE A 9 9.44 -7.37 3.82
C ILE A 9 10.58 -6.35 3.76
N VAL A 10 11.77 -6.70 4.27
CA VAL A 10 12.89 -5.76 4.31
C VAL A 10 13.52 -5.56 2.92
N SER A 11 13.50 -6.58 2.07
CA SER A 11 14.04 -6.47 0.70
C SER A 11 13.15 -5.59 -0.15
N ASP A 12 11.84 -5.81 -0.10
CA ASP A 12 10.85 -4.99 -0.80
C ASP A 12 10.89 -3.53 -0.34
N HIS A 13 10.92 -3.31 0.99
CA HIS A 13 11.05 -1.98 1.57
C HIS A 13 12.31 -1.24 1.08
N ALA A 14 13.43 -1.94 0.93
CA ALA A 14 14.68 -1.38 0.42
C ALA A 14 14.67 -1.15 -1.10
N ALA A 15 13.89 -1.91 -1.85
CA ALA A 15 13.76 -1.80 -3.30
C ALA A 15 12.82 -0.66 -3.74
N TYR A 16 11.92 -0.21 -2.85
CA TYR A 16 10.94 0.84 -3.15
C TYR A 16 11.55 2.12 -3.73
N ARG A 17 10.96 2.59 -4.84
CA ARG A 17 11.31 3.85 -5.51
C ARG A 17 10.03 4.61 -5.82
N TYR A 18 9.80 5.74 -5.15
CA TYR A 18 8.65 6.58 -5.43
C TYR A 18 8.77 7.28 -6.80
N THR A 19 7.75 7.11 -7.65
CA THR A 19 7.73 7.70 -9.00
C THR A 19 6.44 8.44 -9.35
N ALA A 20 5.39 8.37 -8.53
CA ALA A 20 4.03 8.80 -8.90
C ALA A 20 3.91 10.27 -9.34
N THR A 21 4.72 11.17 -8.77
CA THR A 21 4.70 12.61 -9.12
C THR A 21 6.03 13.13 -9.67
N LEU A 22 6.84 12.26 -10.28
CA LEU A 22 8.01 12.71 -11.03
C LEU A 22 7.58 13.30 -12.39
N GLY A 23 8.17 14.44 -12.75
CA GLY A 23 7.99 15.05 -14.07
C GLY A 23 8.87 14.39 -15.15
N LYS A 24 9.69 15.17 -15.85
CA LYS A 24 10.55 14.69 -16.95
C LYS A 24 11.81 13.92 -16.50
N LYS A 25 11.89 13.46 -15.26
CA LYS A 25 13.08 12.77 -14.74
C LYS A 25 13.07 11.33 -15.22
N LYS A 26 14.10 10.91 -15.97
CA LYS A 26 14.28 9.49 -16.30
C LYS A 26 14.58 8.70 -15.03
N VAL A 27 13.78 7.68 -14.78
CA VAL A 27 14.03 6.69 -13.74
C VAL A 27 15.08 5.70 -14.26
N ASP A 28 15.98 5.26 -13.40
CA ASP A 28 16.92 4.20 -13.74
C ASP A 28 16.15 2.88 -13.85
N GLU A 29 16.14 2.29 -15.05
CA GLU A 29 15.45 1.03 -15.33
C GLU A 29 16.26 -0.20 -14.90
N THR A 30 17.51 -0.02 -14.48
CA THR A 30 18.33 -1.10 -13.93
C THR A 30 18.06 -1.32 -12.44
N GLY A 31 18.12 -2.58 -12.00
CA GLY A 31 17.91 -2.94 -10.60
C GLY A 31 17.47 -4.38 -10.39
N LEU A 32 17.35 -4.75 -9.11
CA LEU A 32 16.81 -6.04 -8.68
C LEU A 32 15.28 -6.04 -8.89
N THR A 33 14.77 -6.98 -9.69
CA THR A 33 13.33 -7.13 -9.96
C THR A 33 12.75 -8.42 -9.39
N THR A 34 13.60 -9.40 -9.06
CA THR A 34 13.17 -10.69 -8.53
C THR A 34 14.21 -11.19 -7.53
N LEU A 35 13.74 -11.63 -6.37
CA LEU A 35 14.57 -12.20 -5.31
C LEU A 35 14.02 -13.58 -4.93
N ALA A 36 14.84 -14.61 -5.15
CA ALA A 36 14.51 -15.96 -4.68
C ALA A 36 14.86 -16.10 -3.20
N ILE A 37 13.88 -16.51 -2.39
CA ILE A 37 14.06 -16.72 -0.95
C ILE A 37 14.30 -18.20 -0.68
N ALA A 38 15.42 -18.54 -0.05
CA ALA A 38 15.69 -19.92 0.34
C ALA A 38 14.75 -20.37 1.47
N GLY A 39 14.10 -21.52 1.28
CA GLY A 39 13.18 -22.14 2.24
C GLY A 39 12.01 -22.85 1.55
N ASP A 40 11.24 -23.62 2.31
CA ASP A 40 10.12 -24.46 1.84
C ASP A 40 8.77 -24.11 2.49
N ASP A 41 8.74 -23.12 3.38
CA ASP A 41 7.53 -22.63 4.06
C ASP A 41 6.77 -21.64 3.17
N ALA A 42 5.95 -22.18 2.26
CA ALA A 42 5.14 -21.41 1.32
C ALA A 42 4.14 -20.46 2.01
N ARG A 43 3.67 -20.80 3.22
CA ARG A 43 2.76 -19.91 3.97
C ARG A 43 3.51 -18.68 4.49
N ALA A 44 4.72 -18.84 4.99
CA ALA A 44 5.56 -17.73 5.40
C ALA A 44 5.88 -16.79 4.21
N LEU A 45 6.15 -17.36 3.04
CA LEU A 45 6.32 -16.58 1.80
C LEU A 45 5.08 -15.74 1.49
N ALA A 46 3.90 -16.36 1.42
CA ALA A 46 2.65 -15.68 1.12
C ALA A 46 2.32 -14.56 2.12
N VAL A 47 2.54 -14.79 3.42
CA VAL A 47 2.33 -13.75 4.45
C VAL A 47 3.33 -12.61 4.32
N GLY A 48 4.60 -12.91 3.99
CA GLY A 48 5.62 -11.88 3.78
C GLY A 48 5.28 -10.98 2.59
N VAL A 49 4.83 -11.57 1.47
CA VAL A 49 4.38 -10.83 0.28
C VAL A 49 3.18 -9.94 0.61
N ALA A 50 2.13 -10.49 1.22
CA ALA A 50 0.95 -9.70 1.58
C ALA A 50 1.28 -8.55 2.56
N THR A 51 2.26 -8.75 3.45
CA THR A 51 2.72 -7.68 4.36
C THR A 51 3.49 -6.61 3.60
N ALA A 52 4.37 -7.00 2.67
CA ALA A 52 5.12 -6.07 1.84
C ALA A 52 4.18 -5.21 0.97
N GLU A 53 3.18 -5.83 0.32
CA GLU A 53 2.14 -5.13 -0.45
C GLU A 53 1.40 -4.08 0.41
N GLY A 54 1.05 -4.43 1.65
CA GLY A 54 0.42 -3.49 2.58
C GLY A 54 1.34 -2.33 3.00
N VAL A 55 2.63 -2.61 3.21
CA VAL A 55 3.64 -1.58 3.52
C VAL A 55 3.82 -0.64 2.33
N GLU A 56 3.96 -1.17 1.12
CA GLU A 56 4.10 -0.38 -0.10
C GLU A 56 2.86 0.49 -0.33
N PHE A 57 1.65 -0.06 -0.21
CA PHE A 57 0.40 0.68 -0.33
C PHE A 57 0.31 1.87 0.65
N ALA A 58 0.66 1.64 1.92
CA ALA A 58 0.68 2.70 2.93
C ALA A 58 1.76 3.76 2.62
N ARG A 59 2.94 3.34 2.14
CA ARG A 59 4.02 4.26 1.77
C ARG A 59 3.65 5.11 0.57
N GLU A 60 3.00 4.56 -0.46
CA GLU A 60 2.54 5.34 -1.61
C GLU A 60 1.55 6.42 -1.19
N LEU A 61 0.54 6.08 -0.40
CA LEU A 61 -0.43 7.06 0.12
C LEU A 61 0.22 8.17 0.95
N GLY A 62 1.23 7.83 1.76
CA GLY A 62 1.97 8.81 2.56
C GLY A 62 2.96 9.66 1.74
N ASN A 63 3.49 9.14 0.64
CA ASN A 63 4.44 9.86 -0.22
C ASN A 63 3.76 10.78 -1.23
N LEU A 64 2.50 10.49 -1.59
CA LEU A 64 1.72 11.35 -2.46
C LEU A 64 1.58 12.75 -1.85
N PRO A 65 1.88 13.83 -2.60
CA PRO A 65 1.72 15.19 -2.12
C PRO A 65 0.25 15.48 -1.73
N PRO A 66 0.01 16.40 -0.78
CA PRO A 66 -1.32 16.65 -0.22
C PRO A 66 -2.33 17.22 -1.23
N ASN A 67 -1.86 17.80 -2.35
CA ASN A 67 -2.74 18.22 -3.44
C ASN A 67 -3.24 17.05 -4.31
N TYR A 68 -2.66 15.85 -4.17
CA TYR A 68 -3.12 14.60 -4.78
C TYR A 68 -3.84 13.72 -3.75
N CYS A 69 -3.18 13.43 -2.62
CA CYS A 69 -3.74 12.60 -1.54
C CYS A 69 -4.67 13.42 -0.64
N THR A 70 -5.81 13.82 -1.19
CA THR A 70 -6.88 14.52 -0.48
C THR A 70 -7.77 13.52 0.29
N PRO A 71 -8.64 13.98 1.21
CA PRO A 71 -9.60 13.10 1.87
C PRO A 71 -10.47 12.30 0.88
N ALA A 72 -10.92 12.94 -0.21
CA ALA A 72 -11.69 12.28 -1.26
C ALA A 72 -10.88 11.21 -1.99
N TYR A 73 -9.62 11.52 -2.37
CA TYR A 73 -8.74 10.54 -3.01
C TYR A 73 -8.49 9.32 -2.11
N LEU A 74 -8.29 9.55 -0.80
CA LEU A 74 -8.07 8.46 0.15
C LEU A 74 -9.32 7.57 0.27
N ALA A 75 -10.50 8.17 0.33
CA ALA A 75 -11.78 7.44 0.34
C ALA A 75 -11.98 6.61 -0.93
N GLU A 76 -11.74 7.19 -2.11
CA GLU A 76 -11.82 6.50 -3.40
C GLU A 76 -10.82 5.34 -3.49
N THR A 77 -9.57 5.55 -3.04
CA THR A 77 -8.55 4.51 -3.02
C THR A 77 -8.94 3.36 -2.10
N ALA A 78 -9.48 3.66 -0.92
CA ALA A 78 -9.96 2.65 0.04
C ALA A 78 -11.14 1.85 -0.51
N ALA A 79 -12.15 2.51 -1.08
CA ALA A 79 -13.29 1.85 -1.72
C ALA A 79 -12.86 0.99 -2.91
N GLY A 80 -11.96 1.51 -3.74
CA GLY A 80 -11.37 0.78 -4.87
C GLY A 80 -10.54 -0.43 -4.44
N PHE A 81 -9.84 -0.36 -3.30
CA PHE A 81 -9.14 -1.50 -2.72
C PHE A 81 -10.13 -2.57 -2.24
N ALA A 82 -11.13 -2.20 -1.43
CA ALA A 82 -12.13 -3.14 -0.91
C ALA A 82 -12.90 -3.85 -2.04
N GLY A 83 -13.29 -3.12 -3.08
CA GLY A 83 -14.02 -3.69 -4.23
C GLY A 83 -13.26 -4.75 -5.04
N LYS A 84 -11.93 -4.87 -4.86
CA LYS A 84 -11.12 -5.91 -5.51
C LYS A 84 -11.20 -7.27 -4.78
N PHE A 85 -11.64 -7.30 -3.52
CA PHE A 85 -11.55 -8.48 -2.68
C PHE A 85 -12.95 -8.93 -2.22
N PRO A 86 -13.42 -10.12 -2.66
CA PRO A 86 -14.64 -10.71 -2.13
C PRO A 86 -14.55 -10.86 -0.61
N GLY A 87 -15.56 -10.35 0.11
CA GLY A 87 -15.60 -10.37 1.58
C GLY A 87 -15.00 -9.13 2.26
N ALA A 88 -14.50 -8.15 1.49
CA ALA A 88 -14.18 -6.82 2.00
C ALA A 88 -15.30 -5.81 1.65
N GLU A 89 -15.49 -4.81 2.52
CA GLU A 89 -16.46 -3.73 2.35
C GLU A 89 -15.83 -2.41 2.80
N ALA A 90 -16.25 -1.31 2.17
CA ALA A 90 -15.84 0.04 2.53
C ALA A 90 -17.07 0.94 2.62
N GLU A 91 -17.22 1.62 3.76
CA GLU A 91 -18.23 2.65 3.99
C GLU A 91 -17.53 4.00 4.12
N ILE A 92 -17.96 4.97 3.32
CA ILE A 92 -17.42 6.33 3.32
C ILE A 92 -18.51 7.26 3.87
N LEU A 93 -18.17 8.03 4.89
CA LEU A 93 -19.06 9.02 5.49
C LEU A 93 -18.71 10.42 4.99
N ASP A 94 -19.71 11.14 4.50
CA ASP A 94 -19.60 12.55 4.15
C ASP A 94 -19.81 13.48 5.36
N GLU A 95 -19.64 14.78 5.14
CA GLU A 95 -19.80 15.81 6.18
C GLU A 95 -21.18 15.79 6.83
N THR A 96 -22.26 15.58 6.06
CA THR A 96 -23.63 15.58 6.59
C THR A 96 -23.87 14.36 7.48
N GLN A 97 -23.31 13.20 7.11
CA GLN A 97 -23.35 11.99 7.93
C GLN A 97 -22.54 12.16 9.21
N MET A 98 -21.33 12.74 9.13
CA MET A 98 -20.49 13.02 10.29
C MET A 98 -21.15 14.02 11.27
N GLU A 99 -21.80 15.06 10.75
CA GLU A 99 -22.59 16.00 11.56
C GLU A 99 -23.73 15.31 12.29
N SER A 100 -24.48 14.44 11.59
CA SER A 100 -25.58 13.67 12.16
C SER A 100 -25.14 12.73 13.29
N LEU A 101 -23.87 12.29 13.26
CA LEU A 101 -23.26 11.46 14.30
C LEU A 101 -22.60 12.26 15.44
N GLY A 102 -22.58 13.60 15.36
CA GLY A 102 -22.01 14.46 16.39
C GLY A 102 -20.48 14.52 16.41
N MET A 103 -19.82 14.30 15.27
CA MET A 103 -18.35 14.32 15.14
C MET A 103 -17.78 15.75 15.04
N GLY A 104 -17.97 16.58 16.07
CA GLY A 104 -17.67 18.03 16.04
C GLY A 104 -16.34 18.49 16.68
N SER A 105 -15.30 17.64 16.74
CA SER A 105 -13.96 18.03 17.24
C SER A 105 -13.07 18.55 16.12
#